data_AF-A0A3B1AVD7-F1
#
_entry.id   AF-A0A3B1AVD7-F1
#
_cell.length_a   1.000
_cell.length_b   1.000
_cell.length_c   1.000
_cell.angle_alpha   90.00
_cell.angle_beta   90.00
_cell.angle_gamma   90.00
#
_symmetry.space_group_name_H-M   'P 1'
#
loop_
_entity.id
_entity.type
_entity.pdbx_description
1 polymer ?
#
loop_
_entity_poly.entity_id
_entity_poly.type
_entity_poly.pdbx_seq_one_letter_code
_entity_poly.pdbx_strand_id
1 'polypeptide(L)'
;MNPSDSANISSQMDNDDDSLLSTKLILPRCHGQLVHRQRLFDKLGTEPQSLSLVCAPAGFGKTTLLTRWLEQQKIPVAWLSLDEDDNDPTRFLHYVIKTIQCIYPQFGLKEASILALAQPPNVISLLRSLVNQISTL
;
A
#
# COMPACT_ATOMS: atom_id res chain seq x y z
N MET A 1 39.85 -27.74 12.98
CA MET A 1 38.53 -27.31 13.49
C MET A 1 38.53 -25.79 13.44
N ASN A 2 38.03 -25.23 12.34
CA ASN A 2 38.16 -23.80 12.00
C ASN A 2 36.80 -23.12 12.28
N PRO A 3 36.75 -21.99 12.99
CA PRO A 3 35.52 -21.22 13.13
C PRO A 3 35.49 -20.12 12.05
N SER A 4 34.98 -20.44 10.86
CA SER A 4 34.88 -19.46 9.76
C SER A 4 33.60 -19.55 8.93
N ASP A 5 32.63 -20.40 9.29
CA ASP A 5 31.47 -20.71 8.45
C ASP A 5 30.11 -20.16 8.92
N SER A 6 30.08 -19.03 9.61
CA SER A 6 28.80 -18.45 10.04
C SER A 6 28.77 -16.93 9.95
N ALA A 7 28.86 -16.40 8.72
CA ALA A 7 28.59 -14.98 8.48
C ALA A 7 28.18 -14.62 7.04
N ASN A 8 27.57 -15.51 6.25
CA ASN A 8 27.22 -15.12 4.87
C ASN A 8 25.95 -15.78 4.31
N ILE A 9 24.78 -15.47 4.89
CA ILE A 9 23.47 -15.80 4.28
C ILE A 9 22.50 -14.59 4.26
N SER A 10 22.81 -13.45 4.90
CA SER A 10 21.86 -12.34 5.04
C SER A 10 21.95 -11.22 3.99
N SER A 11 22.60 -11.41 2.84
CA SER A 11 22.89 -10.31 1.89
C SER A 11 22.20 -10.41 0.52
N GLN A 12 21.05 -11.08 0.41
CA GLN A 12 20.37 -11.25 -0.90
C GLN A 12 18.87 -10.91 -0.97
N MET A 13 18.29 -10.11 -0.04
CA MET A 13 16.88 -9.70 -0.14
C MET A 13 16.58 -8.19 -0.26
N ASP A 14 17.59 -7.31 -0.23
CA ASP A 14 17.31 -5.85 -0.06
C ASP A 14 17.54 -4.97 -1.31
N ASN A 15 17.85 -5.51 -2.49
CA ASN A 15 18.24 -4.68 -3.64
C ASN A 15 17.09 -4.18 -4.55
N ASP A 16 15.84 -4.57 -4.30
CA ASP A 16 14.69 -4.16 -5.15
C ASP A 16 13.89 -2.97 -4.59
N ASP A 17 14.09 -2.64 -3.30
CA ASP A 17 13.32 -1.58 -2.61
C ASP A 17 13.86 -0.15 -2.86
N ASP A 18 15.07 -0.01 -3.42
CA ASP A 18 15.71 1.30 -3.64
C ASP A 18 15.02 2.14 -4.73
N SER A 19 14.08 1.54 -5.49
CA SER A 19 13.26 2.24 -6.49
C SER A 19 11.96 2.84 -5.93
N LEU A 20 11.54 2.45 -4.72
CA LEU A 20 10.25 2.84 -4.15
C LEU A 20 10.41 3.81 -2.98
N LEU A 21 9.74 4.95 -3.08
CA LEU A 21 9.59 5.88 -1.95
C LEU A 21 8.70 5.28 -0.85
N SER A 22 9.33 4.82 0.23
CA SER A 22 8.66 4.25 1.41
C SER A 22 7.64 5.21 2.07
N THR A 23 7.85 6.52 1.95
CA THR A 23 6.91 7.53 2.47
C THR A 23 5.53 7.49 1.83
N LYS A 24 5.41 6.95 0.60
CA LYS A 24 4.10 6.76 -0.06
C LYS A 24 3.24 5.70 0.63
N LEU A 25 3.87 4.78 1.35
CA LEU A 25 3.23 3.65 2.04
C LEU A 25 2.84 3.97 3.50
N ILE A 26 3.30 5.13 4.01
CA ILE A 26 3.10 5.51 5.42
C ILE A 26 1.77 6.24 5.56
N LEU A 27 0.93 5.78 6.48
CA LEU A 27 -0.28 6.50 6.88
C LEU A 27 0.11 7.88 7.46
N PRO A 28 -0.39 8.99 6.89
CA PRO A 28 -0.05 10.33 7.38
C PRO A 28 -0.51 10.52 8.83
N ARG A 29 0.41 10.98 9.69
CA ARG A 29 0.09 11.27 11.09
C ARG A 29 -0.72 12.56 11.19
N CYS A 30 -1.84 12.50 11.89
CA CYS A 30 -2.70 13.65 12.14
C CYS A 30 -2.21 14.42 13.38
N HIS A 31 -1.56 15.58 13.20
CA HIS A 31 -1.12 16.43 14.31
C HIS A 31 -2.13 17.56 14.55
N GLY A 32 -2.73 17.64 15.74
CA GLY A 32 -3.54 18.78 16.20
C GLY A 32 -4.94 18.45 16.72
N GLN A 33 -5.51 19.39 17.50
CA GLN A 33 -6.93 19.40 17.86
C GLN A 33 -7.77 19.68 16.61
N LEU A 34 -8.46 18.67 16.12
CA LEU A 34 -9.23 18.74 14.88
C LEU A 34 -10.73 18.70 15.19
N VAL A 35 -11.49 19.49 14.42
CA VAL A 35 -12.96 19.55 14.55
C VAL A 35 -13.56 18.19 14.23
N HIS A 36 -14.36 17.67 15.14
CA HIS A 36 -15.04 16.40 14.99
C HIS A 36 -16.13 16.51 13.90
N ARG A 37 -15.96 15.80 12.77
CA ARG A 37 -16.86 15.88 11.61
C ARG A 37 -17.76 14.64 11.50
N GLN A 38 -18.53 14.33 12.56
CA GLN A 38 -19.33 13.11 12.67
C GLN A 38 -20.20 12.82 11.43
N ARG A 39 -20.86 13.84 10.88
CA ARG A 39 -21.67 13.74 9.65
C ARG A 39 -20.91 13.15 8.45
N LEU A 40 -19.60 13.37 8.35
CA LEU A 40 -18.78 12.81 7.27
C LEU A 40 -18.33 11.38 7.58
N PHE A 41 -18.12 11.04 8.85
CA PHE A 41 -17.84 9.67 9.28
C PHE A 41 -19.04 8.77 9.03
N ASP A 42 -20.25 9.25 9.34
CA ASP A 42 -21.48 8.49 9.09
C ASP A 42 -21.68 8.19 7.59
N LYS A 43 -21.16 9.06 6.70
CA LYS A 43 -21.19 8.84 5.25
C LYS A 43 -20.14 7.84 4.74
N LEU A 44 -18.97 7.78 5.39
CA LEU A 44 -17.98 6.74 5.12
C LEU A 44 -18.47 5.38 5.65
N GLY A 45 -19.33 5.40 6.67
CA GLY A 45 -19.91 4.22 7.28
C GLY A 45 -18.90 3.47 8.13
N THR A 46 -19.34 2.32 8.65
CA THR A 46 -18.53 1.36 9.42
C THR A 46 -18.49 -0.02 8.77
N GLU A 47 -19.34 -0.23 7.76
CA GLU A 47 -19.45 -1.51 7.06
C GLU A 47 -18.42 -1.61 5.91
N PRO A 48 -17.94 -2.82 5.58
CA PRO A 48 -17.08 -3.02 4.43
C PRO A 48 -17.81 -2.59 3.15
N GLN A 49 -17.34 -1.51 2.53
CA GLN A 49 -17.80 -1.06 1.22
C GLN A 49 -16.78 -1.49 0.15
N SER A 50 -17.26 -1.81 -1.06
CA SER A 50 -16.38 -2.21 -2.16
C SER A 50 -15.49 -1.06 -2.66
N LEU A 51 -15.95 0.19 -2.55
CA LEU A 51 -15.19 1.40 -2.89
C LEU A 51 -15.88 2.66 -2.35
N SER A 52 -15.13 3.54 -1.69
CA SER A 52 -15.61 4.87 -1.27
C SER A 52 -14.71 5.95 -1.87
N LEU A 53 -15.30 6.94 -2.56
CA LEU A 53 -14.57 8.04 -3.19
C LEU A 53 -14.78 9.35 -2.42
N VAL A 54 -13.68 9.99 -1.99
CA VAL A 54 -13.70 11.28 -1.28
C VAL A 54 -13.13 12.39 -2.18
N CYS A 55 -14.01 13.20 -2.76
CA CYS A 55 -13.65 14.33 -3.62
C CYS A 55 -13.80 15.67 -2.89
N ALA A 56 -12.75 16.50 -2.91
CA ALA A 56 -12.76 17.88 -2.42
C ALA A 56 -11.57 18.66 -3.00
N PRO A 57 -11.60 20.01 -3.03
CA PRO A 57 -10.45 20.80 -3.47
C PRO A 57 -9.20 20.59 -2.59
N ALA A 58 -8.05 21.07 -3.06
CA ALA A 58 -6.82 21.09 -2.25
C ALA A 58 -7.04 21.89 -0.96
N GLY A 59 -6.45 21.46 0.15
CA GLY A 59 -6.58 22.12 1.45
C GLY A 59 -7.86 21.83 2.27
N PHE A 60 -8.86 21.13 1.73
CA PHE A 60 -10.12 20.84 2.46
C PHE A 60 -10.02 19.72 3.52
N GLY A 61 -8.83 19.14 3.70
CA GLY A 61 -8.56 18.12 4.71
C GLY A 61 -9.08 16.73 4.35
N LYS A 62 -9.00 16.31 3.09
CA LYS A 62 -9.38 14.94 2.65
C LYS A 62 -8.57 13.86 3.38
N THR A 63 -7.25 14.01 3.34
CA THR A 63 -6.31 13.11 4.04
C THR A 63 -6.60 13.12 5.55
N THR A 64 -6.79 14.31 6.13
CA THR A 64 -7.16 14.48 7.54
C THR A 64 -8.47 13.76 7.89
N LEU A 65 -9.48 13.84 7.03
CA LEU A 65 -10.76 13.16 7.24
C LEU A 65 -10.57 11.63 7.27
N LEU A 66 -9.85 11.09 6.28
CA LEU A 66 -9.60 9.65 6.16
C LEU A 66 -8.75 9.13 7.34
N THR A 67 -7.63 9.80 7.67
CA THR A 67 -6.76 9.35 8.78
C THR A 67 -7.53 9.34 10.11
N ARG A 68 -8.40 10.33 10.35
CA ARG A 68 -9.22 10.40 11.57
C ARG A 68 -10.33 9.36 11.61
N TRP A 69 -10.98 9.11 10.48
CA TRP A 69 -11.97 8.04 10.39
C TRP A 69 -11.32 6.68 10.65
N LEU A 70 -10.15 6.43 10.05
CA LEU A 70 -9.39 5.18 10.22
C LEU A 70 -8.90 4.95 11.66
N GLU A 71 -8.50 6.01 12.39
CA GLU A 71 -8.18 5.94 13.82
C GLU A 71 -9.33 5.35 14.66
N GLN A 72 -10.59 5.50 14.22
CA GLN A 72 -11.77 4.98 14.91
C GLN A 72 -12.13 3.54 14.52
N GLN A 73 -11.77 3.09 13.32
CA GLN A 73 -12.22 1.79 12.77
C GLN A 73 -11.53 0.58 13.40
N LYS A 74 -10.38 0.73 14.08
CA LYS A 74 -9.60 -0.38 14.69
C LYS A 74 -9.37 -1.59 13.75
N ILE A 75 -9.34 -1.36 12.44
CA ILE A 75 -9.05 -2.36 11.41
C ILE A 75 -7.60 -2.21 10.91
N PRO A 76 -7.00 -3.26 10.35
CA PRO A 76 -5.76 -3.13 9.60
C PRO A 76 -5.94 -2.17 8.42
N VAL A 77 -4.97 -1.27 8.22
CA VAL A 77 -5.02 -0.25 7.16
C VAL A 77 -3.71 -0.25 6.40
N ALA A 78 -3.81 -0.34 5.07
CA ALA A 78 -2.71 -0.12 4.16
C ALA A 78 -2.96 1.21 3.42
N TRP A 79 -1.94 2.06 3.35
CA TRP A 79 -2.04 3.38 2.74
C TRP A 79 -1.14 3.46 1.52
N LEU A 80 -1.67 3.96 0.41
CA LEU A 80 -0.89 4.27 -0.79
C LEU A 80 -1.16 5.70 -1.22
N SER A 81 -0.12 6.51 -1.26
CA SER A 81 -0.15 7.85 -1.87
C SER A 81 0.28 7.74 -3.33
N LEU A 82 -0.51 8.29 -4.24
CA LEU A 82 -0.22 8.29 -5.68
C LEU A 82 0.11 9.71 -6.16
N ASP A 83 1.07 9.82 -7.07
CA ASP A 83 1.41 11.04 -7.81
C ASP A 83 1.51 10.79 -9.32
N GLU A 84 1.92 11.80 -10.09
CA GLU A 84 1.99 11.75 -11.55
C GLU A 84 3.00 10.70 -12.06
N ASP A 85 4.05 10.42 -11.27
CA ASP A 85 5.09 9.47 -11.65
C ASP A 85 4.65 8.00 -11.49
N ASP A 86 3.47 7.77 -10.88
CA ASP A 86 2.86 6.44 -10.71
C ASP A 86 1.93 6.07 -11.88
N ASN A 87 1.92 6.85 -12.97
CA ASN A 87 1.16 6.53 -14.19
C ASN A 87 1.81 5.42 -15.04
N ASP A 88 2.95 4.88 -14.62
CA ASP A 88 3.51 3.64 -15.16
C ASP A 88 2.85 2.42 -14.50
N PRO A 89 2.17 1.52 -15.27
CA PRO A 89 1.45 0.39 -14.69
C PRO A 89 2.31 -0.59 -13.89
N THR A 90 3.57 -0.77 -14.28
CA THR A 90 4.53 -1.65 -13.59
C THR A 90 4.84 -1.08 -12.20
N ARG A 91 5.19 0.20 -12.14
CA ARG A 91 5.44 0.93 -10.90
C ARG A 91 4.21 0.99 -10.01
N PHE A 92 3.04 1.29 -10.58
CA PHE A 92 1.77 1.29 -9.86
C PHE A 92 1.49 -0.06 -9.19
N LEU A 93 1.60 -1.17 -9.94
CA LEU A 93 1.38 -2.50 -9.40
C LEU A 93 2.41 -2.87 -8.33
N HIS A 94 3.67 -2.44 -8.49
CA HIS A 94 4.70 -2.68 -7.48
C HIS A 94 4.34 -1.97 -6.16
N TYR A 95 3.92 -0.71 -6.22
CA TYR A 95 3.43 0.03 -5.05
C TYR A 95 2.19 -0.61 -4.42
N VAL A 96 1.23 -1.10 -5.22
CA VAL A 96 0.03 -1.78 -4.71
C VAL A 96 0.39 -3.06 -3.95
N ILE A 97 1.27 -3.89 -4.51
CA ILE A 97 1.73 -5.12 -3.84
C ILE A 97 2.41 -4.77 -2.52
N LYS A 98 3.36 -3.84 -2.53
CA LYS A 98 4.09 -3.40 -1.33
C LYS A 98 3.18 -2.80 -0.27
N THR A 99 2.15 -2.06 -0.69
CA THR A 99 1.11 -1.52 0.21
C THR A 99 0.37 -2.65 0.92
N ILE A 100 -0.11 -3.65 0.19
CA ILE A 100 -0.86 -4.78 0.78
C ILE A 100 0.07 -5.64 1.66
N GLN A 101 1.34 -5.78 1.29
CA GLN A 101 2.35 -6.48 2.08
C GLN A 101 2.59 -5.87 3.46
N CYS A 102 2.26 -4.59 3.69
CA CYS A 102 2.28 -4.00 5.03
C CYS A 102 1.33 -4.69 6.01
N ILE A 103 0.27 -5.36 5.52
CA ILE A 103 -0.66 -6.15 6.34
C ILE A 103 -0.45 -7.65 6.11
N TYR A 104 -0.25 -8.05 4.85
CA TYR A 104 -0.13 -9.46 4.43
C TYR A 104 1.23 -9.71 3.76
N PRO A 105 2.31 -10.00 4.51
CA PRO A 105 3.67 -10.06 3.98
C PRO A 105 3.89 -11.04 2.82
N GLN A 106 3.03 -12.05 2.68
CA GLN A 106 3.10 -13.08 1.66
C GLN A 106 2.31 -12.74 0.38
N PHE A 107 1.63 -11.60 0.35
CA PHE A 107 0.82 -11.20 -0.81
C PHE A 107 1.69 -10.87 -2.02
N GLY A 108 1.31 -11.36 -3.20
CA GLY A 108 1.88 -10.92 -4.47
C GLY A 108 3.37 -11.22 -4.68
N LEU A 109 3.98 -12.14 -3.92
CA LEU A 109 5.43 -12.43 -4.02
C LEU A 109 5.85 -12.83 -5.44
N LYS A 110 5.04 -13.68 -6.08
CA LYS A 110 5.29 -14.13 -7.46
C LYS A 110 5.20 -12.95 -8.43
N GLU A 111 4.18 -12.12 -8.29
CA GLU A 111 3.96 -10.95 -9.12
C GLU A 111 5.07 -9.91 -8.93
N ALA A 112 5.51 -9.66 -7.70
CA ALA A 112 6.64 -8.78 -7.40
C ALA A 112 7.92 -9.24 -8.10
N SER A 113 8.23 -10.54 -8.04
CA SER A 113 9.37 -11.11 -8.76
C SER A 113 9.26 -10.94 -10.27
N ILE A 114 8.05 -11.03 -10.86
CA ILE A 114 7.84 -10.79 -12.29
C ILE A 114 8.06 -9.31 -12.65
N LEU A 115 7.64 -8.38 -11.79
CA LEU A 115 7.83 -6.94 -12.01
C LEU A 115 9.32 -6.53 -11.90
N ALA A 116 10.11 -7.22 -11.07
CA ALA A 116 11.54 -6.99 -10.91
C ALA A 116 12.37 -7.45 -12.11
N LEU A 117 11.91 -8.48 -12.82
CA LEU A 117 12.48 -8.90 -14.08
C LEU A 117 12.12 -7.82 -15.11
N ALA A 118 13.05 -6.92 -15.43
CA ALA A 118 12.93 -5.73 -16.28
C ALA A 118 12.48 -5.98 -17.76
N GLN A 119 11.49 -6.85 -17.94
CA GLN A 119 10.78 -7.17 -19.17
C GLN A 119 9.38 -6.57 -19.06
N PRO A 120 8.78 -6.10 -20.16
CA PRO A 120 7.42 -5.55 -20.13
C PRO A 120 6.44 -6.63 -19.67
N PRO A 121 5.85 -6.51 -18.46
CA PRO A 121 4.99 -7.55 -17.93
C PRO A 121 3.63 -7.51 -18.64
N ASN A 122 2.96 -8.66 -18.70
CA ASN A 122 1.54 -8.68 -19.04
C ASN A 122 0.72 -8.18 -17.84
N VAL A 123 0.53 -6.85 -17.78
CA VAL A 123 -0.17 -6.13 -16.70
C VAL A 123 -1.55 -6.72 -16.43
N ILE A 124 -2.30 -7.09 -17.47
CA ILE A 124 -3.67 -7.62 -17.33
C ILE A 124 -3.65 -8.98 -16.61
N SER A 125 -2.69 -9.85 -16.94
CA SER A 125 -2.55 -11.15 -16.29
C SER A 125 -2.14 -11.01 -14.82
N LEU A 126 -1.22 -10.09 -14.51
CA LEU A 126 -0.83 -9.78 -13.12
C LEU A 126 -2.01 -9.22 -12.34
N LEU A 127 -2.72 -8.24 -12.88
CA LEU A 127 -3.88 -7.63 -12.24
C LEU A 127 -4.97 -8.67 -11.94
N ARG A 128 -5.26 -9.58 -12.88
CA ARG A 128 -6.21 -10.68 -12.65
C ARG A 128 -5.75 -11.60 -11.51
N SER A 129 -4.46 -11.94 -11.45
CA SER A 129 -3.90 -12.76 -10.38
C SER A 129 -4.04 -12.06 -9.01
N LEU A 130 -3.68 -10.78 -8.93
CA LEU A 130 -3.76 -9.99 -7.70
C LEU A 130 -5.21 -9.83 -7.22
N VAL A 131 -6.16 -9.54 -8.12
CA VAL A 131 -7.59 -9.45 -7.78
C VAL A 131 -8.09 -10.78 -7.20
N ASN A 132 -7.69 -11.91 -7.78
CA ASN A 132 -8.06 -13.22 -7.26
C ASN A 132 -7.44 -13.47 -5.87
N GLN A 133 -6.17 -13.08 -5.64
CA GLN A 133 -5.55 -13.20 -4.32
C GLN A 133 -6.28 -12.35 -3.27
N ILE A 134 -6.67 -11.11 -3.61
CA ILE A 134 -7.44 -10.23 -2.69
C ILE A 134 -8.76 -10.88 -2.29
N SER A 135 -9.43 -11.60 -3.19
CA SER A 135 -10.69 -12.28 -2.86
C SER A 135 -10.54 -13.44 -1.87
N THR A 136 -9.30 -13.86 -1.58
CA THR A 136 -8.98 -14.97 -0.67
C THR A 136 -8.35 -14.53 0.66
N LEU A 137 -8.19 -13.22 0.87
CA LEU A 137 -7.70 -12.62 2.13
C LEU A 137 -8.82 -12.55 3.18
#